data_AF-A0A976KLC2-F1
#
_entry.id   AF-A0A976KLC2-F1
#
_cell.length_a   1.000
_cell.length_b   1.000
_cell.length_c   1.000
_cell.angle_alpha   90.00
_cell.angle_beta   90.00
_cell.angle_gamma   90.00
#
_symmetry.space_group_name_H-M   'P 1'
#
loop_
_entity.id
_entity.type
_entity.pdbx_description
1 polymer ?
#
loop_
_entity_poly.entity_id
_entity_poly.type
_entity_poly.pdbx_seq_one_letter_code
_entity_poly.pdbx_strand_id
1 'polypeptide(L)'
;MLDPKLLRSDPHMIAEKIKTRGIELDFDVFEKLESRRKGLQIKTQELQNERNTKSKNIGKAKASGEDIQPLLDEVQNLGDALKEAENELSSLQNEILDFSLGIPNLPDESVPFGDGEDDNVEIRRWGEPKEFDFEAKDHADLGAASQMMDFEAGAKLTGSRFVVMSGQLAKLHRALTQFMLDVHTTEHGYTEAYVPYIVNPDSLRGTGQLPKFEEDLFKLEGKSNYYLIPTAEVPVTNLVRDVIVEDDYMP
;
A
#
# COMPACT_ATOMS: atom_id res chain seq x y z
N MET A 1 1.20 -6.00 -3.31
CA MET A 1 0.04 -6.62 -4.00
C MET A 1 0.46 -8.01 -4.48
N LEU A 2 -0.46 -8.99 -4.46
CA LEU A 2 -0.19 -10.32 -5.02
C LEU A 2 -0.11 -10.28 -6.55
N ASP A 3 0.52 -11.29 -7.16
CA ASP A 3 0.59 -11.40 -8.63
C ASP A 3 -0.83 -11.51 -9.23
N PRO A 4 -1.26 -10.58 -10.10
CA PRO A 4 -2.56 -10.65 -10.77
C PRO A 4 -2.77 -11.90 -11.62
N LYS A 5 -1.70 -12.56 -12.07
CA LYS A 5 -1.81 -13.86 -12.76
C LYS A 5 -2.18 -14.96 -11.78
N LEU A 6 -1.51 -15.00 -10.63
CA LEU A 6 -1.75 -15.99 -9.58
C LEU A 6 -3.19 -15.88 -9.05
N LEU A 7 -3.68 -14.65 -8.83
CA LEU A 7 -5.08 -14.39 -8.44
C LEU A 7 -6.11 -14.98 -9.41
N ARG A 8 -5.78 -15.06 -10.71
CA ARG A 8 -6.67 -15.61 -11.74
C ARG A 8 -6.49 -17.10 -11.97
N SER A 9 -5.29 -17.64 -11.76
CA SER A 9 -4.96 -19.03 -12.06
C SER A 9 -5.22 -19.98 -10.90
N ASP A 10 -5.03 -19.52 -9.66
CA ASP A 10 -5.18 -20.35 -8.47
C ASP A 10 -5.75 -19.56 -7.27
N PRO A 11 -7.02 -19.10 -7.37
CA PRO A 11 -7.68 -18.38 -6.28
C PRO A 11 -7.89 -19.24 -5.04
N HIS A 12 -8.07 -20.56 -5.19
CA HIS A 12 -8.30 -21.47 -4.07
C HIS A 12 -7.07 -21.57 -3.16
N MET A 13 -5.87 -21.74 -3.71
CA MET A 13 -4.64 -21.77 -2.90
C MET A 13 -4.43 -20.46 -2.13
N ILE A 14 -4.72 -19.31 -2.77
CA ILE A 14 -4.65 -18.00 -2.12
C ILE A 14 -5.66 -17.93 -0.96
N ALA A 15 -6.90 -18.36 -1.18
CA ALA A 15 -7.93 -18.38 -0.15
C ALA A 15 -7.52 -19.22 1.05
N GLU A 16 -7.00 -20.43 0.82
CA GLU A 16 -6.53 -21.32 1.90
C GLU A 16 -5.39 -20.71 2.69
N LYS A 17 -4.38 -20.12 2.00
CA LYS A 17 -3.25 -19.46 2.67
C LYS A 17 -3.66 -18.20 3.42
N ILE A 18 -4.63 -17.44 2.95
CA ILE A 18 -5.07 -16.21 3.64
C ILE A 18 -6.00 -16.54 4.81
N LYS A 19 -6.73 -17.65 4.74
CA LYS A 19 -7.54 -18.15 5.85
C LYS A 19 -6.70 -18.45 7.10
N THR A 20 -5.43 -18.83 6.95
CA THR A 20 -4.53 -19.02 8.10
C THR A 20 -4.23 -17.74 8.87
N ARG A 21 -4.56 -16.57 8.30
CA ARG A 21 -4.49 -15.26 8.97
C ARG A 21 -5.83 -14.81 9.55
N GLY A 22 -6.81 -15.71 9.64
CA GLY A 22 -8.17 -15.41 10.12
C GLY A 22 -8.99 -14.54 9.16
N ILE A 23 -8.59 -14.43 7.89
CA ILE A 23 -9.27 -13.60 6.90
C ILE A 23 -9.98 -14.50 5.89
N GLU A 24 -11.29 -14.35 5.76
CA GLU A 24 -12.06 -14.97 4.67
C GLU A 24 -12.10 -14.01 3.47
N LEU A 25 -11.61 -14.49 2.32
CA LEU A 25 -11.72 -13.78 1.06
C LEU A 25 -12.86 -14.37 0.24
N ASP A 26 -13.82 -13.52 -0.12
CA ASP A 26 -14.88 -13.87 -1.06
C ASP A 26 -14.35 -13.75 -2.50
N PHE A 27 -13.92 -14.88 -3.05
CA PHE A 27 -13.44 -14.97 -4.43
C PHE A 27 -14.58 -14.90 -5.46
N ASP A 28 -15.84 -15.14 -5.09
CA ASP A 28 -16.96 -15.02 -6.03
C ASP A 28 -17.10 -13.58 -6.54
N VAL A 29 -16.77 -12.60 -5.67
CA VAL A 29 -16.71 -11.18 -6.05
C VAL A 29 -15.64 -10.96 -7.11
N PHE A 30 -14.43 -11.46 -6.88
CA PHE A 30 -13.33 -11.33 -7.83
C PHE A 30 -13.62 -12.00 -9.18
N GLU A 31 -14.18 -13.20 -9.16
CA GLU A 31 -14.55 -13.93 -10.38
C GLU A 31 -15.60 -13.19 -11.21
N LYS A 32 -16.61 -12.59 -10.56
CA LYS A 32 -17.62 -11.75 -11.24
C LYS A 32 -16.98 -10.52 -11.88
N LEU A 33 -16.09 -9.84 -11.17
CA LEU A 33 -15.36 -8.68 -11.69
C LEU A 33 -14.50 -9.06 -12.91
N GLU A 34 -13.72 -10.14 -12.81
CA GLU A 34 -12.88 -10.62 -13.92
C GLU A 34 -13.69 -11.12 -15.12
N SER A 35 -14.83 -11.78 -14.90
CA SER A 35 -15.74 -12.19 -15.96
C SER A 35 -16.29 -10.98 -16.74
N ARG A 36 -16.76 -9.95 -16.02
CA ARG A 36 -17.22 -8.70 -16.61
C ARG A 36 -16.08 -7.99 -17.35
N ARG A 37 -14.86 -8.00 -16.80
CA ARG A 37 -13.67 -7.38 -17.41
C ARG A 37 -13.31 -8.04 -18.73
N LYS A 38 -13.35 -9.37 -18.80
CA LYS A 38 -13.14 -10.12 -20.05
C LYS A 38 -14.21 -9.76 -21.09
N GLY A 39 -15.49 -9.72 -20.70
CA GLY A 39 -16.58 -9.37 -21.59
C GLY A 39 -16.44 -7.95 -22.16
N LEU A 40 -16.17 -6.97 -21.30
CA LEU A 40 -15.94 -5.58 -21.74
C LEU A 40 -14.70 -5.45 -22.61
N GLN A 41 -13.61 -6.14 -22.28
CA GLN A 41 -12.40 -6.11 -23.09
C GLN A 41 -12.64 -6.64 -24.52
N ILE A 42 -13.40 -7.73 -24.67
CA ILE A 42 -13.79 -8.26 -25.99
C ILE A 42 -14.65 -7.24 -26.73
N LYS A 43 -15.68 -6.68 -26.09
CA LYS A 43 -16.56 -5.66 -26.68
C LYS A 43 -15.78 -4.44 -27.16
N THR A 44 -14.82 -3.94 -26.36
CA THR A 44 -13.94 -2.82 -26.74
C THR A 44 -13.10 -3.16 -27.97
N GLN A 45 -12.55 -4.38 -28.05
CA GLN A 45 -11.76 -4.83 -29.21
C GLN A 45 -12.62 -4.95 -30.47
N GLU A 46 -13.85 -5.48 -30.35
CA GLU A 46 -14.81 -5.59 -31.45
C GLU A 46 -15.20 -4.20 -31.98
N LEU A 47 -15.63 -3.28 -31.12
CA LEU A 47 -15.96 -1.90 -31.47
C LEU A 47 -14.78 -1.18 -32.14
N GLN A 48 -13.57 -1.36 -31.61
CA GLN A 48 -12.36 -0.76 -32.18
C GLN A 48 -12.07 -1.31 -33.59
N ASN A 49 -12.26 -2.61 -33.81
CA ASN A 49 -12.09 -3.24 -35.12
C ASN A 49 -13.17 -2.79 -36.12
N GLU A 50 -14.43 -2.73 -35.69
CA GLU A 50 -15.55 -2.26 -36.50
C GLU A 50 -15.34 -0.80 -36.92
N ARG A 51 -15.00 0.09 -35.98
CA ARG A 51 -14.70 1.50 -36.25
C ARG A 51 -13.58 1.65 -37.29
N ASN A 52 -12.50 0.89 -37.13
CA ASN A 52 -11.35 0.92 -38.05
C ASN A 52 -11.73 0.41 -39.45
N THR A 53 -12.55 -0.63 -39.53
CA THR A 53 -13.02 -1.20 -40.79
C THR A 53 -13.94 -0.23 -41.52
N LYS A 54 -14.91 0.36 -40.81
CA LYS A 54 -15.85 1.36 -41.37
C LYS A 54 -15.14 2.64 -41.79
N SER A 55 -14.16 3.10 -41.01
CA SER A 55 -13.32 4.26 -41.37
C SER A 55 -12.56 4.07 -42.68
N LYS A 56 -12.05 2.84 -42.95
CA LYS A 56 -11.43 2.51 -44.24
C LYS A 56 -12.42 2.53 -45.40
N ASN A 57 -13.67 2.12 -45.17
CA ASN A 57 -14.72 2.12 -46.19
C ASN A 57 -15.15 3.55 -46.58
N ILE A 58 -15.11 4.51 -45.66
CA ILE A 58 -15.33 5.94 -45.97
C ILE A 58 -14.33 6.41 -47.04
N GLY A 59 -13.04 6.06 -46.88
CA GLY A 59 -12.01 6.42 -47.87
C GLY A 59 -12.29 5.85 -49.27
N LYS A 60 -12.81 4.61 -49.33
CA LYS A 60 -13.19 3.95 -50.59
C LYS A 60 -14.44 4.55 -51.22
N ALA A 61 -15.48 4.81 -50.42
CA ALA A 61 -16.74 5.42 -50.87
C ALA A 61 -16.50 6.85 -51.38
N LYS A 62 -15.69 7.64 -50.67
CA LYS A 62 -15.27 8.98 -51.10
C LYS A 62 -14.50 8.96 -52.42
N ALA A 63 -13.63 7.97 -52.62
CA ALA A 63 -12.90 7.80 -53.89
C ALA A 63 -13.82 7.37 -55.05
N SER A 64 -14.94 6.70 -54.74
CA SER A 64 -15.92 6.20 -55.71
C SER A 64 -17.05 7.20 -55.98
N GLY A 65 -17.07 8.35 -55.30
CA GLY A 65 -18.09 9.40 -55.46
C GLY A 65 -19.44 9.09 -54.81
N GLU A 66 -19.48 8.13 -53.88
CA GLU A 66 -20.69 7.74 -53.15
C GLU A 66 -21.01 8.72 -52.00
N ASP A 67 -22.27 8.71 -51.53
CA ASP A 67 -22.64 9.45 -50.32
C ASP A 67 -22.01 8.81 -49.08
N ILE A 68 -21.18 9.58 -48.40
CA ILE A 68 -20.43 9.14 -47.22
C ILE A 68 -21.10 9.53 -45.91
N GLN A 69 -22.16 10.34 -45.91
CA GLN A 69 -22.79 10.81 -44.68
C GLN A 69 -23.28 9.66 -43.78
N PRO A 70 -23.94 8.61 -44.31
CA PRO A 70 -24.35 7.47 -43.48
C PRO A 70 -23.18 6.73 -42.83
N LEU A 71 -22.04 6.63 -43.53
CA LEU A 71 -20.84 5.99 -43.01
C LEU A 71 -20.14 6.86 -41.94
N LEU A 72 -20.19 8.18 -42.10
CA LEU A 72 -19.68 9.13 -41.10
C LEU A 72 -20.48 9.03 -39.80
N ASP A 73 -21.82 9.01 -39.90
CA ASP A 73 -22.71 8.89 -38.75
C ASP A 73 -22.52 7.54 -38.02
N GLU A 74 -22.35 6.44 -38.78
CA GLU A 74 -22.07 5.11 -38.20
C GLU A 74 -20.71 5.09 -37.48
N VAL A 75 -19.67 5.67 -38.05
CA VAL A 75 -18.34 5.76 -37.41
C VAL A 75 -18.37 6.65 -36.16
N GLN A 76 -19.15 7.72 -36.17
CA GLN A 76 -19.34 8.57 -34.99
C GLN A 76 -20.02 7.79 -33.86
N ASN A 77 -21.11 7.10 -34.15
CA ASN A 77 -21.82 6.26 -33.15
C ASN A 77 -20.91 5.16 -32.59
N LEU A 78 -20.11 4.50 -33.43
CA LEU A 78 -19.10 3.53 -32.99
C LEU A 78 -18.02 4.17 -32.13
N GLY A 79 -17.63 5.41 -32.42
CA GLY A 79 -16.70 6.19 -31.61
C GLY A 79 -17.23 6.47 -30.20
N ASP A 80 -18.50 6.89 -30.10
CA ASP A 80 -19.16 7.16 -28.82
C ASP A 80 -19.32 5.86 -28.01
N ALA A 81 -19.78 4.77 -28.63
CA ALA A 81 -19.92 3.47 -27.99
C ALA A 81 -18.57 2.88 -27.54
N LEU A 82 -17.50 3.06 -28.33
CA LEU A 82 -16.16 2.64 -27.96
C LEU A 82 -15.67 3.41 -26.73
N LYS A 83 -15.85 4.74 -26.71
CA LYS A 83 -15.45 5.59 -25.58
C LYS A 83 -16.19 5.22 -24.30
N GLU A 84 -17.49 4.90 -24.40
CA GLU A 84 -18.28 4.41 -23.27
C GLU A 84 -17.72 3.07 -22.75
N ALA A 85 -17.44 2.11 -23.64
CA ALA A 85 -16.86 0.82 -23.28
C ALA A 85 -15.46 0.94 -22.65
N GLU A 86 -14.62 1.85 -23.15
CA GLU A 86 -13.30 2.15 -22.58
C GLU A 86 -13.40 2.74 -21.17
N ASN A 87 -14.34 3.66 -20.94
CA ASN A 87 -14.57 4.23 -19.61
C ASN A 87 -15.10 3.18 -18.63
N GLU A 88 -16.04 2.34 -19.05
CA GLU A 88 -16.57 1.25 -18.23
C GLU A 88 -15.47 0.23 -17.89
N LEU A 89 -14.64 -0.13 -18.86
CA LEU A 89 -13.51 -1.03 -18.66
C LEU A 89 -12.49 -0.43 -17.67
N SER A 90 -12.17 0.86 -17.81
CA SER A 90 -11.25 1.58 -16.91
C SER A 90 -11.79 1.61 -15.47
N SER A 91 -13.08 1.93 -15.29
CA SER A 91 -13.72 1.89 -13.98
C SER A 91 -13.64 0.50 -13.35
N LEU A 92 -13.96 -0.55 -14.13
CA LEU A 92 -13.92 -1.92 -13.64
C LEU A 92 -12.50 -2.39 -13.31
N GLN A 93 -11.50 -1.93 -14.06
CA GLN A 93 -10.10 -2.20 -13.73
C GLN A 93 -9.69 -1.57 -12.40
N ASN A 94 -10.21 -0.37 -12.07
CA ASN A 94 -9.99 0.24 -10.76
C ASN A 94 -10.69 -0.54 -9.65
N GLU A 95 -11.92 -1.02 -9.85
CA GLU A 95 -12.61 -1.89 -8.87
C GLU A 95 -11.81 -3.18 -8.58
N ILE A 96 -11.23 -3.79 -9.63
CA ILE A 96 -10.36 -4.97 -9.49
C ILE A 96 -9.07 -4.62 -8.75
N LEU A 97 -8.48 -3.45 -9.05
CA LEU A 97 -7.29 -2.98 -8.35
C LEU A 97 -7.56 -2.75 -6.87
N ASP A 98 -8.66 -2.07 -6.53
CA ASP A 98 -9.06 -1.80 -5.14
C ASP A 98 -9.30 -3.10 -4.36
N PHE A 99 -9.98 -4.07 -4.98
CA PHE A 99 -10.11 -5.42 -4.41
C PHE A 99 -8.73 -6.04 -4.16
N SER A 100 -7.83 -6.00 -5.15
CA SER A 100 -6.51 -6.62 -5.08
C SER A 100 -5.59 -5.95 -4.05
N LEU A 101 -5.70 -4.63 -3.86
CA LEU A 101 -4.96 -3.87 -2.85
C LEU A 101 -5.46 -4.17 -1.42
N GLY A 102 -6.70 -4.67 -1.26
CA GLY A 102 -7.23 -5.10 0.03
C GLY A 102 -6.72 -6.47 0.50
N ILE A 103 -6.08 -7.24 -0.38
CA ILE A 103 -5.60 -8.59 -0.09
C ILE A 103 -4.26 -8.53 0.66
N PRO A 104 -4.13 -9.14 1.85
CA PRO A 104 -2.86 -9.18 2.58
C PRO A 104 -1.82 -10.03 1.85
N ASN A 105 -0.55 -9.90 2.25
CA ASN A 105 0.49 -10.78 1.72
C ASN A 105 0.28 -12.24 2.17
N LEU A 106 0.66 -13.19 1.31
CA LEU A 106 0.63 -14.61 1.62
C LEU A 106 1.66 -14.93 2.71
N PRO A 107 1.29 -15.68 3.77
CA PRO A 107 2.26 -16.17 4.72
C PRO A 107 3.21 -17.18 4.04
N ASP A 108 4.48 -17.15 4.43
CA ASP A 108 5.45 -18.17 4.03
C ASP A 108 5.12 -19.52 4.70
N GLU A 109 5.52 -20.62 4.07
CA GLU A 109 5.29 -21.98 4.59
C GLU A 109 6.01 -22.24 5.92
N SER A 110 7.06 -21.48 6.23
CA SER A 110 7.76 -21.56 7.51
C SER A 110 7.02 -20.87 8.66
N VAL A 111 5.98 -20.08 8.38
CA VAL A 111 5.23 -19.34 9.41
C VAL A 111 4.26 -20.30 10.10
N PRO A 112 4.35 -20.49 11.44
CA PRO A 112 3.41 -21.34 12.15
C PRO A 112 2.00 -20.77 12.07
N PHE A 113 1.01 -21.67 12.00
CA PHE A 113 -0.40 -21.29 12.14
C PHE A 113 -0.66 -20.78 13.57
N GLY A 114 -1.49 -19.74 13.69
CA GLY A 114 -1.95 -19.20 14.96
C GLY A 114 -3.21 -18.35 14.79
N ASP A 115 -4.10 -18.40 15.77
CA ASP A 115 -5.35 -17.62 15.82
C ASP A 115 -5.14 -16.26 16.53
N GLY A 116 -4.01 -16.08 17.24
CA GLY A 116 -3.67 -14.85 17.93
C GLY A 116 -2.22 -14.78 18.40
N GLU A 117 -1.92 -13.76 19.21
CA GLU A 117 -0.55 -13.53 19.72
C GLU A 117 -0.06 -14.60 20.71
N ASP A 118 -0.98 -15.34 21.33
CA ASP A 118 -0.66 -16.45 22.25
C ASP A 118 -0.07 -17.68 21.53
N ASP A 119 -0.28 -17.79 20.22
CA ASP A 119 0.26 -18.88 19.38
C ASP A 119 1.68 -18.55 18.85
N ASN A 120 2.21 -17.37 19.17
CA ASN A 120 3.56 -17.00 18.78
C ASN A 120 4.61 -17.91 19.43
N VAL A 121 5.55 -18.38 18.63
CA VAL A 121 6.64 -19.26 19.09
C VAL A 121 7.89 -18.45 19.43
N GLU A 122 8.36 -18.55 20.67
CA GLU A 122 9.64 -17.96 21.09
C GLU A 122 10.81 -18.71 20.41
N ILE A 123 11.54 -18.01 19.54
CA ILE A 123 12.69 -18.60 18.81
C ILE A 123 13.97 -18.57 19.64
N ARG A 124 14.22 -17.46 20.35
CA ARG A 124 15.41 -17.28 21.18
C ARG A 124 15.18 -16.26 22.29
N ARG A 125 15.94 -16.41 23.37
CA ARG A 125 16.09 -15.45 24.46
C ARG A 125 17.55 -15.07 24.62
N TRP A 126 17.81 -13.82 25.01
CA TRP A 126 19.17 -13.37 25.34
C TRP A 126 19.15 -12.52 26.61
N GLY A 127 20.06 -12.83 27.53
CA GLY A 127 20.12 -12.23 28.87
C GLY A 127 19.12 -12.83 29.85
N GLU A 128 19.16 -12.35 31.10
CA GLU A 128 18.25 -12.74 32.18
C GLU A 128 17.53 -11.47 32.69
N PRO A 129 16.20 -11.49 32.85
CA PRO A 129 15.47 -10.38 33.46
C PRO A 129 16.05 -10.05 34.83
N LYS A 130 16.34 -8.76 35.06
CA LYS A 130 16.96 -8.31 36.31
C LYS A 130 16.03 -8.53 37.50
N GLU A 131 16.54 -9.19 38.54
CA GLU A 131 15.90 -9.22 39.86
C GLU A 131 16.19 -7.91 40.62
N PHE A 132 15.16 -7.36 41.26
CA PHE A 132 15.25 -6.16 42.07
C PHE A 132 15.01 -6.50 43.54
N ASP A 133 15.79 -5.90 44.42
CA ASP A 133 15.62 -5.95 45.88
C ASP A 133 14.64 -4.88 46.40
N PHE A 134 13.96 -4.20 45.47
CA PHE A 134 12.93 -3.19 45.72
C PHE A 134 11.77 -3.34 44.73
N GLU A 135 10.64 -2.69 45.03
CA GLU A 135 9.48 -2.63 44.12
C GLU A 135 9.83 -1.79 42.88
N ALA A 136 9.99 -2.46 41.75
CA ALA A 136 10.31 -1.81 40.48
C ALA A 136 9.16 -0.90 40.04
N LYS A 137 9.48 0.36 39.76
CA LYS A 137 8.55 1.34 39.19
C LYS A 137 8.58 1.28 37.67
N ASP A 138 7.45 1.60 37.04
CA ASP A 138 7.40 1.72 35.58
C ASP A 138 8.11 2.99 35.08
N HIS A 139 8.26 3.09 33.76
CA HIS A 139 8.93 4.23 33.14
C HIS A 139 8.18 5.55 33.31
N ALA A 140 6.86 5.54 33.44
CA ALA A 140 6.03 6.73 33.58
C ALA A 140 6.18 7.31 34.99
N ASP A 141 6.15 6.47 36.02
CA ASP A 141 6.39 6.84 37.41
C ASP A 141 7.82 7.37 37.62
N LEU A 142 8.82 6.71 37.04
CA LEU A 142 10.22 7.17 37.07
C LEU A 142 10.38 8.52 36.34
N GLY A 143 9.77 8.64 35.16
CA GLY A 143 9.79 9.84 34.35
C GLY A 143 9.14 11.03 35.07
N ALA A 144 7.96 10.83 35.66
CA ALA A 144 7.25 11.84 36.43
C ALA A 144 8.02 12.25 37.70
N ALA A 145 8.56 11.28 38.45
CA ALA A 145 9.35 11.56 39.65
C ALA A 145 10.63 12.36 39.35
N SER A 146 11.23 12.17 38.18
CA SER A 146 12.40 12.94 37.72
C SER A 146 12.05 14.37 37.26
N GLN A 147 10.76 14.68 37.06
CA GLN A 147 10.26 15.91 36.43
C GLN A 147 10.81 16.12 35.00
N MET A 148 11.29 15.06 34.35
CA MET A 148 11.84 15.10 33.00
C MET A 148 10.94 14.43 31.95
N MET A 149 9.84 13.79 32.36
CA MET A 149 8.80 13.25 31.49
C MET A 149 7.45 13.83 31.91
N ASP A 150 6.92 14.75 31.11
CA ASP A 150 5.73 15.54 31.42
C ASP A 150 4.59 15.21 30.44
N PHE A 151 3.69 14.32 30.88
CA PHE A 151 2.49 13.94 30.15
C PHE A 151 1.40 15.01 30.21
N GLU A 152 1.33 15.80 31.29
CA GLU A 152 0.36 16.89 31.41
C GLU A 152 0.67 18.00 30.41
N ALA A 153 1.95 18.36 30.23
CA ALA A 153 2.37 19.27 29.19
C ALA A 153 2.10 18.69 27.79
N GLY A 154 2.35 17.39 27.56
CA GLY A 154 2.00 16.72 26.30
C GLY A 154 0.50 16.82 25.98
N ALA A 155 -0.34 16.54 26.97
CA ALA A 155 -1.79 16.67 26.86
C ALA A 155 -2.25 18.10 26.62
N LYS A 156 -1.64 19.08 27.30
CA LYS A 156 -1.92 20.51 27.13
C LYS A 156 -1.52 21.04 25.76
N LEU A 157 -0.39 20.58 25.22
CA LEU A 157 0.14 21.05 23.94
C LEU A 157 -0.55 20.38 22.74
N THR A 158 -0.99 19.13 22.89
CA THR A 158 -1.48 18.34 21.75
C THR A 158 -2.69 17.47 22.11
N GLY A 159 -2.59 16.66 23.17
CA GLY A 159 -3.68 15.78 23.61
C GLY A 159 -3.15 14.47 24.21
N SER A 160 -4.05 13.50 24.42
CA SER A 160 -3.66 12.18 24.94
C SER A 160 -2.60 11.50 24.06
N ARG A 161 -1.73 10.68 24.66
CA ARG A 161 -0.64 9.94 23.99
C ARG A 161 0.53 10.79 23.48
N PHE A 162 0.63 12.04 23.91
CA PHE A 162 1.81 12.89 23.71
C PHE A 162 2.56 13.11 25.03
N VAL A 163 3.88 13.34 24.95
CA VAL A 163 4.74 13.55 26.12
C VAL A 163 5.80 14.61 25.83
N VAL A 164 6.11 15.43 26.83
CA VAL A 164 7.26 16.36 26.77
C VAL A 164 8.41 15.75 27.56
N MET A 165 9.54 15.52 26.92
CA MET A 165 10.78 15.11 27.60
C MET A 165 11.72 16.31 27.77
N SER A 166 12.39 16.41 28.92
CA SER A 166 13.35 17.48 29.20
C SER A 166 14.64 16.98 29.86
N GLY A 167 15.61 17.87 30.06
CA GLY A 167 16.83 17.59 30.82
C GLY A 167 17.65 16.40 30.32
N GLN A 168 18.12 15.58 31.26
CA GLN A 168 18.96 14.41 30.97
C GLN A 168 18.19 13.30 30.25
N LEU A 169 16.88 13.17 30.49
CA LEU A 169 16.06 12.16 29.82
C LEU A 169 15.92 12.45 28.32
N ALA A 170 15.66 13.71 27.93
CA ALA A 170 15.65 14.11 26.53
C ALA A 170 17.02 13.90 25.85
N LYS A 171 18.12 14.16 26.58
CA LYS A 171 19.48 13.87 26.10
C LYS A 171 19.71 12.38 25.89
N LEU A 172 19.24 11.53 26.81
CA LEU A 172 19.33 10.07 26.70
C LEU A 172 18.52 9.54 25.52
N HIS A 173 17.29 10.02 25.33
CA HIS A 173 16.46 9.67 24.16
C HIS A 173 17.21 9.94 22.85
N ARG A 174 17.81 11.14 22.71
CA ARG A 174 18.65 11.46 21.55
C ARG A 174 19.89 10.57 21.44
N ALA A 175 20.56 10.27 22.56
CA ALA A 175 21.75 9.42 22.56
C ALA A 175 21.44 8.00 22.07
N LEU A 176 20.27 7.44 22.40
CA LEU A 176 19.81 6.16 21.87
C LEU A 176 19.66 6.20 20.35
N THR A 177 19.00 7.24 19.81
CA THR A 177 18.86 7.39 18.35
C THR A 177 20.21 7.47 17.65
N GLN A 178 21.16 8.24 18.18
CA GLN A 178 22.51 8.36 17.59
C GLN A 178 23.26 7.04 17.65
N PHE A 179 23.24 6.35 18.80
CA PHE A 179 23.85 5.03 18.94
C PHE A 179 23.29 4.02 17.93
N MET A 180 21.97 3.97 17.74
CA MET A 180 21.34 3.07 16.76
C MET A 180 21.79 3.38 15.33
N LEU A 181 21.83 4.65 14.94
CA LEU A 181 22.31 5.07 13.61
C LEU A 181 23.79 4.72 13.40
N ASP A 182 24.64 4.99 14.39
CA ASP A 182 26.07 4.71 14.32
C ASP A 182 26.31 3.19 14.16
N VAL A 183 25.64 2.36 14.96
CA VAL A 183 25.77 0.89 14.84
C VAL A 183 25.35 0.41 13.45
N HIS A 184 24.21 0.87 12.94
CA HIS A 184 23.70 0.40 11.64
C HIS A 184 24.57 0.87 10.46
N THR A 185 25.09 2.08 10.50
CA THR A 185 25.92 2.65 9.42
C THR A 185 27.37 2.17 9.45
N THR A 186 27.95 2.01 10.64
CA THR A 186 29.37 1.67 10.79
C THR A 186 29.63 0.16 10.88
N GLU A 187 28.69 -0.62 11.39
CA GLU A 187 28.87 -2.06 11.64
C GLU A 187 28.01 -2.94 10.72
N HIS A 188 26.81 -2.51 10.31
CA HIS A 188 25.86 -3.34 9.55
C HIS A 188 25.74 -2.96 8.06
N GLY A 189 26.48 -1.95 7.60
CA GLY A 189 26.53 -1.57 6.18
C GLY A 189 25.29 -0.83 5.65
N TYR A 190 24.44 -0.29 6.53
CA TYR A 190 23.31 0.54 6.10
C TYR A 190 23.80 1.91 5.63
N THR A 191 23.13 2.46 4.62
CA THR A 191 23.29 3.87 4.23
C THR A 191 22.27 4.73 4.96
N GLU A 192 22.72 5.72 5.70
CA GLU A 192 21.82 6.68 6.37
C GLU A 192 21.12 7.58 5.35
N ALA A 193 19.81 7.76 5.53
CA ALA A 193 18.99 8.60 4.68
C ALA A 193 18.13 9.56 5.53
N TYR A 194 18.18 10.85 5.20
CA TYR A 194 17.25 11.84 5.72
C TYR A 194 16.05 11.96 4.78
N VAL A 195 14.85 11.62 5.27
CA VAL A 195 13.64 11.48 4.45
C VAL A 195 12.52 12.44 4.85
N PRO A 196 11.60 12.78 3.94
CA PRO A 196 10.41 13.56 4.30
C PRO A 196 9.52 12.82 5.33
N TYR A 197 9.00 13.56 6.31
CA TYR A 197 8.04 13.05 7.29
C TYR A 197 6.58 13.18 6.84
N ILE A 198 6.36 13.88 5.73
CA ILE A 198 5.06 14.06 5.10
C ILE A 198 5.15 13.44 3.70
N VAL A 199 4.24 12.53 3.38
CA VAL A 199 4.26 11.76 2.13
C VAL A 199 2.92 11.84 1.38
N ASN A 200 2.97 11.52 0.08
CA ASN A 200 1.80 11.44 -0.78
C ASN A 200 1.09 10.08 -0.63
N PRO A 201 -0.17 9.96 -1.13
CA PRO A 201 -0.93 8.70 -1.03
C PRO A 201 -0.25 7.54 -1.75
N ASP A 202 0.47 7.82 -2.85
CA ASP A 202 1.12 6.78 -3.65
C ASP A 202 2.23 6.09 -2.85
N SER A 203 2.94 6.83 -1.97
CA SER A 203 3.94 6.22 -1.10
C SER A 203 3.32 5.27 -0.08
N LEU A 204 2.17 5.66 0.50
CA LEU A 204 1.43 4.79 1.42
C LEU A 204 0.78 3.59 0.74
N ARG A 205 0.38 3.71 -0.53
CA ARG A 205 -0.06 2.56 -1.34
C ARG A 205 1.10 1.61 -1.63
N GLY A 206 2.29 2.17 -1.91
CA GLY A 206 3.50 1.39 -2.20
C GLY A 206 3.90 0.45 -1.06
N THR A 207 3.72 0.88 0.20
CA THR A 207 4.04 0.10 1.40
C THR A 207 2.82 -0.47 2.13
N GLY A 208 1.63 -0.38 1.52
CA GLY A 208 0.42 -1.10 1.96
C GLY A 208 -0.39 -0.47 3.10
N GLN A 209 -0.06 0.75 3.55
CA GLN A 209 -0.91 1.47 4.51
C GLN A 209 -2.24 1.88 3.88
N LEU A 210 -2.22 2.34 2.61
CA LEU A 210 -3.44 2.62 1.85
C LEU A 210 -3.76 1.46 0.90
N PRO A 211 -5.06 1.13 0.71
CA PRO A 211 -6.24 1.86 1.22
C PRO A 211 -6.75 1.41 2.61
N LYS A 212 -6.25 0.30 3.17
CA LYS A 212 -6.90 -0.39 4.29
C LYS A 212 -6.78 0.32 5.65
N PHE A 213 -5.68 1.02 5.89
CA PHE A 213 -5.33 1.59 7.18
C PHE A 213 -5.30 3.13 7.14
N GLU A 214 -6.17 3.77 6.35
CA GLU A 214 -6.23 5.24 6.25
C GLU A 214 -6.57 5.89 7.61
N GLU A 215 -7.45 5.25 8.40
CA GLU A 215 -7.89 5.76 9.70
C GLU A 215 -6.78 5.77 10.76
N ASP A 216 -5.72 4.99 10.57
CA ASP A 216 -4.56 4.93 11.47
C ASP A 216 -3.56 6.07 11.22
N LEU A 217 -3.79 6.91 10.20
CA LEU A 217 -2.84 7.93 9.74
C LEU A 217 -3.29 9.34 10.07
N PHE A 218 -2.32 10.20 10.42
CA PHE A 218 -2.56 11.64 10.46
C PHE A 218 -2.55 12.22 9.04
N LYS A 219 -3.74 12.51 8.51
CA LYS A 219 -3.94 13.20 7.24
C LYS A 219 -3.87 14.72 7.41
N LEU A 220 -3.12 15.40 6.55
CA LEU A 220 -3.07 16.86 6.53
C LEU A 220 -4.26 17.41 5.77
N GLU A 221 -4.93 18.40 6.36
CA GLU A 221 -5.98 19.14 5.68
C GLU A 221 -5.38 20.08 4.63
N GLY A 222 -5.93 20.07 3.40
CA GLY A 222 -5.51 20.97 2.34
C GLY A 222 -5.80 20.43 0.95
N LYS A 223 -5.28 21.13 -0.07
CA LYS A 223 -5.43 20.72 -1.48
C LYS A 223 -4.62 19.48 -1.84
N SER A 224 -3.59 19.18 -1.06
CA SER A 224 -2.71 18.03 -1.27
C SER A 224 -3.08 16.97 -0.23
N ASN A 225 -3.42 15.77 -0.70
CA ASN A 225 -3.78 14.62 0.16
C ASN A 225 -2.52 14.03 0.81
N TYR A 226 -1.86 14.77 1.67
CA TYR A 226 -0.63 14.33 2.34
C TYR A 226 -0.90 13.75 3.72
N TYR A 227 0.03 12.92 4.18
CA TYR A 227 -0.04 12.22 5.46
C TYR A 227 1.30 12.31 6.18
N LEU A 228 1.28 12.36 7.52
CA LEU A 228 2.47 12.07 8.30
C LEU A 228 2.81 10.59 8.19
N ILE A 229 4.10 10.28 8.09
CA ILE A 229 4.57 8.90 8.02
C ILE A 229 4.30 8.17 9.35
N PRO A 230 3.77 6.93 9.33
CA PRO A 230 3.69 6.09 10.53
C PRO A 230 5.03 5.44 10.89
N THR A 231 5.94 5.34 9.92
CA THR A 231 7.29 4.77 10.04
C THR A 231 8.17 5.24 8.87
N ALA A 232 9.49 5.27 9.05
CA ALA A 232 10.45 5.57 7.98
C ALA A 232 10.45 4.51 6.85
N GLU A 233 9.89 3.31 7.10
CA GLU A 233 9.69 2.28 6.08
C GLU A 233 8.96 2.85 4.84
N VAL A 234 7.97 3.72 5.04
CA VAL A 234 7.17 4.31 3.95
C VAL A 234 8.06 5.08 2.97
N PRO A 235 8.74 6.17 3.38
CA PRO A 235 9.57 6.92 2.46
C PRO A 235 10.82 6.16 2.01
N VAL A 236 11.47 5.36 2.86
CA VAL A 236 12.72 4.65 2.52
C VAL A 236 12.47 3.58 1.45
N THR A 237 11.44 2.76 1.60
CA THR A 237 11.10 1.73 0.59
C THR A 237 10.69 2.36 -0.73
N ASN A 238 10.01 3.50 -0.70
CA ASN A 238 9.59 4.20 -1.92
C ASN A 238 10.72 4.92 -2.67
N LEU A 239 11.95 4.95 -2.14
CA LEU A 239 13.11 5.49 -2.88
C LEU A 239 13.40 4.73 -4.18
N VAL A 240 13.01 3.44 -4.24
CA VAL A 240 13.16 2.59 -5.43
C VAL A 240 11.84 2.40 -6.21
N ARG A 241 10.79 3.15 -5.88
CA ARG A 241 9.52 3.09 -6.63
C ARG A 241 9.73 3.61 -8.05
N ASP A 242 9.17 2.90 -9.04
CA ASP A 242 9.27 3.23 -10.47
C ASP A 242 10.72 3.28 -11.01
N VAL A 243 11.64 2.57 -10.34
CA VAL A 243 13.04 2.43 -10.74
C VAL A 243 13.34 0.98 -11.15
N ILE A 244 14.05 0.80 -12.26
CA ILE A 244 14.68 -0.48 -12.60
C ILE A 244 16.07 -0.46 -11.98
N VAL A 245 16.34 -1.41 -11.11
CA VAL A 245 17.59 -1.55 -10.37
C VAL A 245 18.41 -2.67 -11.02
N GLU A 246 19.70 -2.43 -11.25
CA GLU A 246 20.63 -3.46 -11.73
C GLU A 246 20.94 -4.46 -10.61
N ASP A 247 21.15 -5.73 -10.96
CA ASP A 247 21.43 -6.79 -9.98
C ASP A 247 22.60 -6.45 -9.05
N ASP A 248 23.66 -5.81 -9.57
CA ASP A 248 24.84 -5.41 -8.80
C ASP A 248 24.59 -4.28 -7.78
N TYR A 249 23.44 -3.60 -7.85
CA TYR A 249 23.04 -2.58 -6.86
C TYR A 249 22.30 -3.19 -5.66
N MET A 250 21.74 -4.38 -5.81
CA MET A 250 20.95 -5.03 -4.77
C MET A 250 21.86 -5.54 -3.63
N PRO A 251 21.35 -5.55 -2.38
CA PRO A 251 21.70 -6.62 -1.46
C PRO A 251 21.03 -7.95 -1.87
#